data_AF-W0HZC0-F1
#
_entry.id   AF-W0HZC0-F1
#
_cell.length_a   1.000
_cell.length_b   1.000
_cell.length_c   1.000
_cell.angle_alpha   90.00
_cell.angle_beta   90.00
_cell.angle_gamma   90.00
#
_symmetry.space_group_name_H-M   'P 1'
#
loop_
_entity.id
_entity.type
_entity.pdbx_description
1 polymer ?
#
loop_
_entity_poly.entity_id
_entity_poly.type
_entity_poly.pdbx_seq_one_letter_code
_entity_poly.pdbx_strand_id
1 'polypeptide(L)'
;MKMKIRAFCSMVLAMAVYSQSAFAVVYPLPEGTSRLVGENLQITVPEGNKLPLEHFAAQFQMGLSNMLEANPGVDVYLPAPGTKMIIPQQLILPDTPHEGIVINSAEMRLYYYPKGTKTVIVLPIGIGELGKDTPSNWVTSVQRKKDGPTWTPTKAMHAEYAARGETLPEVFPAGPDNPMGLYALYVGRLYAVHGTNANFGIGLRVSHGCVRLRADDIKYLFDHVPVGTRVQFINEPVKATIEPDGSRYLEVHNPLSVTEEQFNSNEPVPINLPVNVSHVLVDPSVYQGTVDQALQRRSGMPENITAQGDNGQAATVQVQPVDERTITEGPDTDQKQQGTAAPVTLQTSVPEQSGAAVPVDNTAPAQSDTGAAPIDQATPAAGGDTGGQQVQ
;
A
#
# COMPACT_ATOMS: atom_id res chain seq x y z
N MET A 1 54.15 -45.29 -5.17
CA MET A 1 52.86 -45.27 -5.88
C MET A 1 52.02 -44.15 -5.28
N LYS A 2 51.95 -42.98 -5.93
CA LYS A 2 51.21 -41.79 -5.45
C LYS A 2 49.85 -41.79 -6.16
N MET A 3 48.75 -41.90 -5.41
CA MET A 3 47.40 -41.64 -5.94
C MET A 3 46.77 -40.45 -5.23
N LYS A 4 46.06 -39.68 -6.04
CA LYS A 4 45.71 -38.27 -5.89
C LYS A 4 44.45 -38.10 -5.03
N ILE A 5 44.53 -37.25 -4.00
CA ILE A 5 43.37 -36.70 -3.29
C ILE A 5 42.98 -35.40 -4.01
N ARG A 6 42.03 -35.49 -4.94
CA ARG A 6 41.33 -34.33 -5.52
C ARG A 6 39.97 -34.79 -6.03
N ALA A 7 38.92 -34.59 -5.23
CA ALA A 7 37.53 -34.33 -5.65
C ALA A 7 36.58 -34.62 -4.47
N PHE A 8 36.44 -33.69 -3.51
CA PHE A 8 35.32 -33.76 -2.57
C PHE A 8 34.87 -32.39 -2.01
N CYS A 9 35.11 -31.29 -2.73
CA CYS A 9 34.70 -29.95 -2.27
C CYS A 9 33.83 -29.17 -3.27
N SER A 10 33.06 -29.84 -4.13
CA SER A 10 32.28 -29.11 -5.16
C SER A 10 30.88 -29.68 -5.39
N MET A 11 30.21 -30.17 -4.34
CA MET A 11 28.84 -30.66 -4.45
C MET A 11 28.02 -30.46 -3.17
N VAL A 12 27.93 -29.20 -2.70
CA VAL A 12 26.89 -28.78 -1.73
C VAL A 12 26.22 -27.45 -2.14
N LEU A 13 26.66 -26.76 -3.19
CA LEU A 13 26.12 -25.45 -3.58
C LEU A 13 25.08 -25.49 -4.72
N ALA A 14 24.15 -26.43 -4.71
CA ALA A 14 23.11 -26.47 -5.73
C ALA A 14 21.84 -27.18 -5.21
N MET A 15 21.02 -26.44 -4.45
CA MET A 15 19.55 -26.57 -4.44
C MET A 15 18.98 -25.56 -3.43
N ALA A 16 19.00 -24.30 -3.82
CA ALA A 16 18.04 -23.32 -3.32
C ALA A 16 17.21 -22.89 -4.52
N VAL A 17 16.35 -23.79 -5.00
CA VAL A 17 15.23 -23.39 -5.85
C VAL A 17 14.27 -22.70 -4.91
N TYR A 18 14.46 -21.39 -4.75
CA TYR A 18 13.51 -20.55 -4.04
C TYR A 18 12.23 -20.53 -4.87
N SER A 19 11.21 -21.22 -4.37
CA SER A 19 9.82 -20.90 -4.67
C SER A 19 9.64 -19.42 -4.38
N GLN A 20 9.49 -18.60 -5.42
CA GLN A 20 9.07 -17.22 -5.27
C GLN A 20 7.60 -17.21 -4.89
N SER A 21 7.33 -17.45 -3.61
CA SER A 21 6.08 -17.00 -3.01
C SER A 21 6.08 -15.48 -3.14
N ALA A 22 5.09 -14.91 -3.82
CA ALA A 22 4.86 -13.48 -3.84
C ALA A 22 4.49 -13.04 -2.42
N PHE A 23 5.50 -12.68 -1.61
CA PHE A 23 5.27 -12.08 -0.31
C PHE A 23 4.85 -10.64 -0.52
N ALA A 24 3.73 -10.23 0.11
CA ALA A 24 3.35 -8.83 0.25
C ALA A 24 4.56 -7.96 0.60
N VAL A 25 4.63 -6.74 0.04
CA VAL A 25 5.71 -5.82 0.38
C VAL A 25 5.53 -5.38 1.83
N VAL A 26 6.27 -6.03 2.72
CA VAL A 26 6.24 -5.80 4.17
C VAL A 26 7.44 -4.95 4.53
N TYR A 27 7.18 -3.78 5.10
CA TYR A 27 8.20 -2.91 5.66
C TYR A 27 8.16 -2.99 7.19
N PRO A 28 9.33 -3.07 7.87
CA PRO A 28 9.40 -2.69 9.28
C PRO A 28 8.88 -1.26 9.44
N LEU A 29 8.09 -1.01 10.48
CA LEU A 29 7.76 0.36 10.83
C LEU A 29 9.03 1.05 11.31
N PRO A 30 9.33 2.24 10.76
CA PRO A 30 10.54 2.97 11.12
C PRO A 30 10.46 3.46 12.57
N GLU A 31 11.62 3.69 13.19
CA GLU A 31 11.69 4.17 14.56
C GLU A 31 11.45 5.68 14.66
N GLY A 32 11.00 6.14 15.83
CA GLY A 32 10.80 7.56 16.12
C GLY A 32 9.73 8.19 15.23
N THR A 33 10.08 9.31 14.59
CA THR A 33 9.18 10.11 13.74
C THR A 33 9.40 9.88 12.24
N SER A 34 10.30 8.97 11.87
CA SER A 34 10.58 8.65 10.47
C SER A 34 9.32 8.11 9.78
N ARG A 35 9.13 8.50 8.52
CA ARG A 35 8.06 7.96 7.66
C ARG A 35 8.59 7.39 6.35
N LEU A 36 9.89 7.54 6.07
CA LEU A 36 10.52 6.97 4.89
C LEU A 36 10.78 5.47 5.11
N VAL A 37 10.28 4.64 4.21
CA VAL A 37 10.46 3.18 4.25
C VAL A 37 10.80 2.63 2.87
N GLY A 38 11.44 1.47 2.85
CA GLY A 38 11.76 0.75 1.62
C GLY A 38 12.92 1.36 0.85
N GLU A 39 13.24 0.69 -0.27
CA GLU A 39 14.30 1.08 -1.19
C GLU A 39 13.80 0.86 -2.63
N ASN A 40 14.19 1.76 -3.54
CA ASN A 40 13.89 1.57 -4.95
C ASN A 40 14.82 0.52 -5.54
N LEU A 41 14.27 -0.32 -6.43
CA LEU A 41 15.05 -1.29 -7.19
C LEU A 41 15.16 -0.81 -8.63
N GLN A 42 16.29 -1.06 -9.27
CA GLN A 42 16.45 -0.92 -10.71
C GLN A 42 16.58 -2.30 -11.33
N ILE A 43 15.70 -2.59 -12.28
CA ILE A 43 15.74 -3.80 -13.08
C ILE A 43 16.12 -3.48 -14.52
N THR A 44 16.56 -4.50 -15.26
CA THR A 44 16.74 -4.41 -16.71
C THR A 44 15.73 -5.36 -17.35
N VAL A 45 14.98 -4.87 -18.34
CA VAL A 45 14.05 -5.70 -19.11
C VAL A 45 14.85 -6.80 -19.82
N PRO A 46 14.51 -8.09 -19.62
CA PRO A 46 15.26 -9.19 -20.19
C PRO A 46 15.31 -9.16 -21.73
N GLU A 47 16.40 -9.68 -22.29
CA GLU A 47 16.48 -9.96 -23.72
C GLU A 47 15.34 -10.90 -24.16
N GLY A 48 14.69 -10.58 -25.28
CA GLY A 48 13.56 -11.36 -25.79
C GLY A 48 12.25 -11.19 -25.02
N ASN A 49 12.08 -10.13 -24.21
CA ASN A 49 10.84 -9.84 -23.51
C ASN A 49 9.61 -9.90 -24.44
N LYS A 50 8.55 -10.58 -23.99
CA LYS A 50 7.23 -10.68 -24.64
C LYS A 50 6.09 -10.25 -23.70
N LEU A 51 6.44 -9.75 -22.52
CA LEU A 51 5.50 -9.51 -21.42
C LEU A 51 5.23 -8.00 -21.30
N PRO A 52 3.97 -7.60 -21.00
CA PRO A 52 3.60 -6.20 -20.84
C PRO A 52 4.11 -5.62 -19.53
N LEU A 53 4.05 -4.29 -19.37
CA LEU A 53 4.45 -3.62 -18.13
C LEU A 53 3.68 -4.12 -16.90
N GLU A 54 2.39 -4.46 -17.07
CA GLU A 54 1.56 -5.04 -16.00
C GLU A 54 2.17 -6.33 -15.43
N HIS A 55 2.88 -7.13 -16.23
CA HIS A 55 3.57 -8.32 -15.72
C HIS A 55 4.64 -7.95 -14.69
N PHE A 56 5.48 -6.96 -15.02
CA PHE A 56 6.51 -6.46 -14.10
C PHE A 56 5.88 -5.79 -12.87
N ALA A 57 4.81 -5.01 -13.08
CA ALA A 57 4.05 -4.40 -11.98
C ALA A 57 3.52 -5.47 -11.01
N ALA A 58 2.90 -6.54 -11.51
CA ALA A 58 2.40 -7.64 -10.71
C ALA A 58 3.53 -8.38 -9.98
N GLN A 59 4.63 -8.71 -10.68
CA GLN A 59 5.78 -9.41 -10.11
C GLN A 59 6.38 -8.66 -8.90
N PHE A 60 6.42 -7.33 -8.95
CA PHE A 60 6.97 -6.49 -7.89
C PHE A 60 5.91 -5.85 -6.98
N GLN A 61 4.65 -6.28 -7.09
CA GLN A 61 3.51 -5.76 -6.35
C GLN A 61 3.36 -4.23 -6.41
N MET A 62 3.57 -3.68 -7.60
CA MET A 62 3.33 -2.27 -7.91
C MET A 62 1.99 -2.10 -8.65
N GLY A 63 1.42 -0.91 -8.57
CA GLY A 63 0.33 -0.49 -9.45
C GLY A 63 0.89 -0.06 -10.81
N LEU A 64 0.11 -0.23 -11.88
CA LEU A 64 0.54 0.16 -13.22
C LEU A 64 0.84 1.66 -13.32
N SER A 65 0.04 2.53 -12.69
CA SER A 65 0.32 3.98 -12.63
C SER A 65 1.65 4.28 -11.95
N ASN A 66 1.96 3.61 -10.83
CA ASN A 66 3.22 3.85 -10.12
C ASN A 66 4.44 3.48 -10.98
N MET A 67 4.33 2.39 -11.75
CA MET A 67 5.36 2.01 -12.73
C MET A 67 5.53 3.06 -13.82
N LEU A 68 4.44 3.67 -14.31
CA LEU A 68 4.49 4.71 -15.34
C LEU A 68 5.07 6.03 -14.81
N GLU A 69 4.70 6.41 -13.58
CA GLU A 69 5.25 7.60 -12.90
C GLU A 69 6.76 7.50 -12.72
N ALA A 70 7.24 6.34 -12.28
CA ALA A 70 8.67 6.11 -12.04
C ALA A 70 9.48 5.91 -13.33
N ASN A 71 8.82 5.55 -14.45
CA ASN A 71 9.48 5.21 -15.73
C ASN A 71 8.88 5.97 -16.92
N PRO A 72 9.13 7.30 -17.03
CA PRO A 72 8.59 8.09 -18.14
C PRO A 72 8.98 7.52 -19.51
N GLY A 73 7.98 7.32 -20.37
CA GLY A 73 8.17 6.84 -21.75
C GLY A 73 8.33 5.33 -21.90
N VAL A 74 8.20 4.54 -20.83
CA VAL A 74 8.15 3.08 -20.94
C VAL A 74 6.93 2.63 -21.75
N ASP A 75 7.11 1.66 -22.63
CA ASP A 75 6.01 1.05 -23.38
C ASP A 75 5.19 0.14 -22.45
N VAL A 76 3.90 0.43 -22.30
CA VAL A 76 2.97 -0.35 -21.46
C VAL A 76 2.72 -1.74 -22.04
N TYR A 77 2.64 -1.86 -23.36
CA TYR A 77 2.30 -3.10 -24.05
C TYR A 77 3.48 -4.05 -24.14
N LEU A 78 4.67 -3.51 -24.40
CA LEU A 78 5.88 -4.30 -24.54
C LEU A 78 7.13 -3.48 -24.18
N PRO A 79 7.50 -3.39 -22.89
CA PRO A 79 8.76 -2.76 -22.48
C PRO A 79 9.93 -3.31 -23.31
N ALA A 80 10.70 -2.41 -23.91
CA ALA A 80 11.78 -2.79 -24.82
C ALA A 80 12.90 -3.52 -24.06
N PRO A 81 13.44 -4.63 -24.61
CA PRO A 81 14.61 -5.30 -24.05
C PRO A 81 15.78 -4.35 -23.76
N GLY A 82 16.50 -4.59 -22.66
CA GLY A 82 17.62 -3.75 -22.23
C GLY A 82 17.23 -2.42 -21.57
N THR A 83 15.94 -2.05 -21.57
CA THR A 83 15.45 -0.87 -20.85
C THR A 83 15.69 -1.04 -19.35
N LYS A 84 16.29 -0.02 -18.72
CA LYS A 84 16.39 0.05 -17.26
C LYS A 84 15.09 0.62 -16.71
N MET A 85 14.45 -0.11 -15.80
CA MET A 85 13.22 0.33 -15.15
C MET A 85 13.42 0.40 -13.64
N ILE A 86 12.86 1.41 -13.01
CA ILE A 86 12.78 1.57 -11.57
C ILE A 86 11.49 0.93 -11.06
N ILE A 87 11.62 0.17 -9.98
CA ILE A 87 10.52 -0.33 -9.16
C ILE A 87 10.42 0.59 -7.94
N PRO A 88 9.37 1.44 -7.85
CA PRO A 88 9.26 2.48 -6.83
C PRO A 88 8.74 1.91 -5.48
N GLN A 89 9.59 1.15 -4.79
CA GLN A 89 9.29 0.55 -3.49
C GLN A 89 9.67 1.46 -2.31
N GLN A 90 10.54 2.45 -2.49
CA GLN A 90 10.74 3.46 -1.46
C GLN A 90 9.55 4.43 -1.45
N LEU A 91 9.03 4.73 -0.26
CA LEU A 91 7.89 5.62 -0.08
C LEU A 91 7.90 6.31 1.29
N ILE A 92 7.15 7.40 1.40
CA ILE A 92 6.78 8.07 2.63
C ILE A 92 5.42 7.51 3.07
N LEU A 93 5.32 6.97 4.28
CA LEU A 93 4.05 6.53 4.86
C LEU A 93 3.08 7.73 4.99
N PRO A 94 1.77 7.61 4.71
CA PRO A 94 0.82 8.71 4.86
C PRO A 94 0.77 9.28 6.28
N ASP A 95 0.45 10.57 6.41
CA ASP A 95 0.41 11.28 7.71
C ASP A 95 -0.88 10.94 8.48
N THR A 96 -0.97 9.69 8.91
CA THR A 96 -2.17 9.08 9.47
C THR A 96 -1.80 8.19 10.65
N PRO A 97 -2.74 7.82 11.54
CA PRO A 97 -2.47 6.80 12.54
C PRO A 97 -2.01 5.50 11.86
N HIS A 98 -0.89 4.94 12.33
CA HIS A 98 -0.37 3.64 11.90
C HIS A 98 -1.23 2.49 12.49
N GLU A 99 -2.53 2.50 12.18
CA GLU A 99 -3.53 1.57 12.70
C GLU A 99 -4.50 1.12 11.61
N GLY A 100 -4.67 -0.20 11.48
CA GLY A 100 -5.67 -0.79 10.60
C GLY A 100 -5.30 -0.56 9.14
N ILE A 101 -6.27 -0.17 8.33
CA ILE A 101 -6.11 0.05 6.89
C ILE A 101 -6.19 1.54 6.59
N VAL A 102 -5.23 2.03 5.79
CA VAL A 102 -5.27 3.34 5.15
C VAL A 102 -5.23 3.13 3.64
N ILE A 103 -6.16 3.72 2.91
CA ILE A 103 -6.26 3.65 1.45
C ILE A 103 -6.02 5.05 0.91
N ASN A 104 -4.92 5.23 0.18
CA ASN A 104 -4.63 6.48 -0.51
C ASN A 104 -4.89 6.31 -2.00
N SER A 105 -6.04 6.82 -2.44
CA SER A 105 -6.47 6.73 -3.84
C SER A 105 -5.54 7.48 -4.80
N ALA A 106 -4.86 8.54 -4.33
CA ALA A 106 -4.00 9.38 -5.15
C ALA A 106 -2.75 8.63 -5.67
N GLU A 107 -2.27 7.67 -4.90
CA GLU A 107 -1.05 6.90 -5.22
C GLU A 107 -1.34 5.41 -5.47
N MET A 108 -2.62 5.03 -5.52
CA MET A 108 -3.05 3.64 -5.77
C MET A 108 -2.46 2.63 -4.79
N ARG A 109 -2.37 2.99 -3.50
CA ARG A 109 -1.85 2.10 -2.44
C ARG A 109 -2.82 1.93 -1.27
N LEU A 110 -2.82 0.71 -0.74
CA LEU A 110 -3.41 0.33 0.54
C LEU A 110 -2.28 0.01 1.52
N TYR A 111 -2.31 0.64 2.68
CA TYR A 111 -1.42 0.40 3.81
C TYR A 111 -2.17 -0.36 4.88
N TYR A 112 -1.67 -1.53 5.27
CA TYR A 112 -2.19 -2.30 6.39
C TYR A 112 -1.17 -2.35 7.52
N TYR A 113 -1.58 -1.89 8.70
CA TYR A 113 -0.84 -1.92 9.96
C TYR A 113 -1.43 -3.01 10.86
N PRO A 114 -0.87 -4.24 10.86
CA PRO A 114 -1.40 -5.33 11.67
C PRO A 114 -1.25 -5.05 13.15
N LYS A 115 -2.27 -5.42 13.93
CA LYS A 115 -2.20 -5.28 15.39
C LYS A 115 -1.12 -6.19 15.97
N GLY A 116 -0.32 -5.65 16.87
CA GLY A 116 0.70 -6.40 17.59
C GLY A 116 2.00 -6.63 16.80
N THR A 117 2.12 -6.09 15.59
CA THR A 117 3.38 -6.10 14.83
C THR A 117 3.96 -4.68 14.74
N LYS A 118 5.24 -4.58 14.41
CA LYS A 118 5.92 -3.32 14.05
C LYS A 118 6.19 -3.29 12.55
N THR A 119 5.16 -3.53 11.75
CA THR A 119 5.26 -3.62 10.30
C THR A 119 4.11 -2.91 9.62
N VAL A 120 4.34 -2.48 8.38
CA VAL A 120 3.30 -2.03 7.46
C VAL A 120 3.40 -2.83 6.18
N ILE A 121 2.25 -3.30 5.71
CA ILE A 121 2.12 -4.00 4.44
C ILE A 121 1.53 -3.02 3.44
N VAL A 122 2.19 -2.84 2.30
CA VAL A 122 1.73 -1.93 1.25
C VAL A 122 1.36 -2.73 0.02
N LEU A 123 0.10 -2.60 -0.40
CA LEU A 123 -0.46 -3.32 -1.53
C LEU A 123 -0.97 -2.33 -2.58
N PRO A 124 -0.73 -2.60 -3.87
CA PRO A 124 -1.24 -1.77 -4.94
C PRO A 124 -2.74 -2.03 -5.12
N ILE A 125 -3.50 -1.00 -5.48
CA ILE A 125 -4.95 -1.08 -5.63
C ILE A 125 -5.44 -0.50 -6.94
N GLY A 126 -6.57 -1.00 -7.44
CA GLY A 126 -7.40 -0.32 -8.43
C GLY A 126 -8.58 0.37 -7.75
N ILE A 127 -9.02 1.50 -8.30
CA ILE A 127 -10.08 2.34 -7.71
C ILE A 127 -11.20 2.65 -8.71
N GLY A 128 -12.19 3.41 -8.24
CA GLY A 128 -13.32 3.90 -9.02
C GLY A 128 -12.93 4.76 -10.22
N GLU A 129 -13.63 4.55 -11.32
CA GLU A 129 -13.67 5.48 -12.46
C GLU A 129 -14.22 6.84 -12.05
N LEU A 130 -13.90 7.88 -12.84
CA LEU A 130 -14.44 9.21 -12.65
C LEU A 130 -15.97 9.17 -12.60
N GLY A 131 -16.57 9.82 -11.59
CA GLY A 131 -18.03 9.82 -11.39
C GLY A 131 -18.58 8.57 -10.71
N LYS A 132 -17.74 7.54 -10.53
CA LYS A 132 -18.01 6.34 -9.72
C LYS A 132 -16.91 6.22 -8.66
N ASP A 133 -16.54 7.35 -8.06
CA ASP A 133 -15.28 7.46 -7.34
C ASP A 133 -15.23 6.63 -6.05
N THR A 134 -14.03 6.15 -5.75
CA THR A 134 -13.69 5.62 -4.42
C THR A 134 -13.71 6.78 -3.41
N PRO A 135 -14.24 6.58 -2.19
CA PRO A 135 -14.25 7.63 -1.16
C PRO A 135 -12.86 8.20 -0.90
N SER A 136 -12.76 9.51 -0.62
CA SER A 136 -11.48 10.21 -0.46
C SER A 136 -11.23 10.79 0.94
N ASN A 137 -12.24 10.84 1.81
CA ASN A 137 -12.17 11.38 3.17
C ASN A 137 -13.19 10.67 4.07
N TRP A 138 -12.98 9.38 4.31
CA TRP A 138 -13.95 8.57 5.05
C TRP A 138 -13.27 7.58 5.98
N VAL A 139 -13.66 7.58 7.25
CA VAL A 139 -13.24 6.59 8.24
C VAL A 139 -14.40 5.63 8.51
N THR A 140 -14.10 4.33 8.46
CA THR A 140 -15.03 3.23 8.68
C THR A 140 -14.28 2.03 9.28
N SER A 141 -14.88 0.84 9.22
CA SER A 141 -14.24 -0.41 9.60
C SER A 141 -14.64 -1.55 8.68
N VAL A 142 -13.87 -2.64 8.69
CA VAL A 142 -14.26 -3.91 8.06
C VAL A 142 -15.47 -4.47 8.80
N GLN A 143 -16.65 -4.38 8.20
CA GLN A 143 -17.92 -4.80 8.81
C GLN A 143 -18.13 -6.30 8.75
N ARG A 144 -17.68 -6.93 7.65
CA ARG A 144 -17.67 -8.39 7.45
C ARG A 144 -16.68 -8.75 6.36
N LYS A 145 -16.30 -10.02 6.31
CA LYS A 145 -15.52 -10.59 5.20
C LYS A 145 -16.22 -11.83 4.64
N LYS A 146 -16.04 -12.10 3.35
CA LYS A 146 -16.66 -13.25 2.67
C LYS A 146 -15.67 -13.91 1.72
N ASP A 147 -15.50 -15.24 1.87
CA ASP A 147 -14.93 -16.09 0.83
C ASP A 147 -16.00 -16.35 -0.23
N GLY A 148 -15.62 -16.41 -1.50
CA GLY A 148 -16.57 -16.54 -2.61
C GLY A 148 -17.71 -15.53 -2.52
N PRO A 149 -17.44 -14.22 -2.61
CA PRO A 149 -18.51 -13.23 -2.61
C PRO A 149 -19.42 -13.46 -3.81
N THR A 150 -20.72 -13.25 -3.64
CA THR A 150 -21.63 -12.99 -4.76
C THR A 150 -21.62 -11.50 -5.06
N TRP A 151 -21.81 -11.13 -6.32
CA TRP A 151 -21.95 -9.72 -6.70
C TRP A 151 -23.33 -9.47 -7.31
N THR A 152 -24.01 -8.44 -6.82
CA THR A 152 -25.30 -8.00 -7.31
C THR A 152 -25.12 -6.58 -7.84
N PRO A 153 -25.10 -6.39 -9.18
CA PRO A 153 -25.01 -5.07 -9.77
C PRO A 153 -26.15 -4.16 -9.32
N THR A 154 -25.91 -2.85 -9.33
CA THR A 154 -26.95 -1.89 -8.95
C THR A 154 -27.96 -1.69 -10.07
N LYS A 155 -29.17 -1.21 -9.74
CA LYS A 155 -30.16 -0.83 -10.75
C LYS A 155 -29.61 0.17 -11.78
N ALA A 156 -28.74 1.09 -11.32
CA ALA A 156 -28.07 2.04 -12.20
C ALA A 156 -27.13 1.35 -13.20
N MET A 157 -26.34 0.36 -12.76
CA MET A 157 -25.50 -0.43 -13.67
C MET A 157 -26.33 -1.21 -14.69
N HIS A 158 -27.44 -1.84 -14.26
CA HIS A 158 -28.33 -2.53 -15.22
C HIS A 158 -28.89 -1.57 -16.27
N ALA A 159 -29.28 -0.35 -15.88
CA ALA A 159 -29.76 0.65 -16.83
C ALA A 159 -28.65 1.11 -17.80
N GLU A 160 -27.42 1.31 -17.31
CA GLU A 160 -26.26 1.67 -18.13
C GLU A 160 -25.91 0.58 -19.15
N TYR A 161 -25.87 -0.69 -18.74
CA TYR A 161 -25.60 -1.82 -19.64
C TYR A 161 -26.72 -1.98 -20.67
N ALA A 162 -27.99 -1.89 -20.24
CA ALA A 162 -29.13 -1.96 -21.14
C ALA A 162 -29.13 -0.84 -22.20
N ALA A 163 -28.72 0.38 -21.83
CA ALA A 163 -28.58 1.51 -22.75
C ALA A 163 -27.49 1.27 -23.83
N ARG A 164 -26.50 0.42 -23.54
CA ARG A 164 -25.46 -0.01 -24.49
C ARG A 164 -25.84 -1.27 -25.28
N GLY A 165 -27.05 -1.82 -25.07
CA GLY A 165 -27.51 -3.07 -25.69
C GLY A 165 -26.87 -4.33 -25.08
N GLU A 166 -26.25 -4.20 -23.91
CA GLU A 166 -25.62 -5.31 -23.18
C GLU A 166 -26.57 -5.84 -22.09
N THR A 167 -26.50 -7.15 -21.81
CA THR A 167 -27.23 -7.75 -20.68
C THR A 167 -26.26 -8.02 -19.54
N LEU A 168 -26.61 -7.54 -18.35
CA LEU A 168 -25.86 -7.79 -17.13
C LEU A 168 -26.65 -8.78 -16.25
N PRO A 169 -26.05 -9.89 -15.78
CA PRO A 169 -26.68 -10.81 -14.83
C PRO A 169 -27.16 -10.11 -13.55
N GLU A 170 -28.32 -10.49 -13.02
CA GLU A 170 -28.84 -9.95 -11.75
C GLU A 170 -27.92 -10.30 -10.57
N VAL A 171 -27.31 -11.48 -10.62
CA VAL A 171 -26.35 -11.95 -9.62
C VAL A 171 -25.23 -12.68 -10.33
N PHE A 172 -24.00 -12.26 -10.05
CA PHE A 172 -22.80 -13.04 -10.35
C PHE A 172 -22.57 -13.99 -9.17
N PRO A 173 -22.63 -15.31 -9.39
CA PRO A 173 -22.35 -16.29 -8.34
C PRO A 173 -20.89 -16.21 -7.90
N ALA A 174 -20.57 -16.83 -6.78
CA ALA A 174 -19.17 -17.04 -6.40
C ALA A 174 -18.47 -17.92 -7.46
N GLY A 175 -17.25 -17.56 -7.83
CA GLY A 175 -16.49 -18.33 -8.82
C GLY A 175 -15.43 -17.48 -9.54
N PRO A 176 -14.68 -18.09 -10.47
CA PRO A 176 -13.62 -17.42 -11.23
C PRO A 176 -14.15 -16.27 -12.09
N ASP A 177 -15.39 -16.33 -12.56
CA ASP A 177 -16.00 -15.30 -13.40
C ASP A 177 -16.57 -14.12 -12.60
N ASN A 178 -16.53 -14.18 -11.26
CA ASN A 178 -17.04 -13.09 -10.44
C ASN A 178 -16.07 -11.89 -10.49
N PRO A 179 -16.51 -10.68 -10.89
CA PRO A 179 -15.64 -9.52 -10.97
C PRO A 179 -15.15 -9.00 -9.62
N MET A 180 -15.75 -9.45 -8.51
CA MET A 180 -15.23 -9.22 -7.16
C MET A 180 -14.06 -10.16 -6.78
N GLY A 181 -13.71 -11.12 -7.65
CA GLY A 181 -12.74 -12.15 -7.35
C GLY A 181 -13.21 -13.11 -6.26
N LEU A 182 -12.25 -13.77 -5.61
CA LEU A 182 -12.54 -14.88 -4.67
C LEU A 182 -12.75 -14.43 -3.22
N TYR A 183 -12.39 -13.19 -2.87
CA TYR A 183 -12.43 -12.69 -1.49
C TYR A 183 -12.87 -11.22 -1.45
N ALA A 184 -13.63 -10.87 -0.41
CA ALA A 184 -14.05 -9.49 -0.17
C ALA A 184 -14.13 -9.13 1.32
N LEU A 185 -13.70 -7.91 1.63
CA LEU A 185 -13.86 -7.24 2.93
C LEU A 185 -14.84 -6.07 2.72
N TYR A 186 -16.00 -6.12 3.36
CA TYR A 186 -17.03 -5.09 3.21
C TYR A 186 -16.81 -4.00 4.25
N VAL A 187 -16.82 -2.74 3.80
CA VAL A 187 -16.44 -1.58 4.65
C VAL A 187 -17.61 -0.62 4.88
N GLY A 188 -18.82 -0.99 4.47
CA GLY A 188 -20.05 -0.21 4.63
C GLY A 188 -20.40 0.62 3.39
N ARG A 189 -21.59 1.24 3.41
CA ARG A 189 -22.10 2.07 2.29
C ARG A 189 -22.01 1.40 0.91
N LEU A 190 -22.18 0.06 0.87
CA LEU A 190 -22.03 -0.78 -0.32
C LEU A 190 -20.61 -0.91 -0.89
N TYR A 191 -19.60 -0.30 -0.26
CA TYR A 191 -18.20 -0.44 -0.66
C TYR A 191 -17.55 -1.70 -0.09
N ALA A 192 -16.62 -2.24 -0.86
CA ALA A 192 -15.77 -3.36 -0.46
C ALA A 192 -14.33 -3.16 -0.94
N VAL A 193 -13.40 -3.78 -0.22
CA VAL A 193 -12.05 -4.09 -0.67
C VAL A 193 -12.08 -5.54 -1.13
N HIS A 194 -11.83 -5.81 -2.41
CA HIS A 194 -12.06 -7.12 -3.01
C HIS A 194 -11.04 -7.47 -4.09
N GLY A 195 -11.09 -8.70 -4.58
CA GLY A 195 -10.22 -9.19 -5.64
C GLY A 195 -10.66 -8.74 -7.03
N THR A 196 -10.16 -9.41 -8.04
CA THR A 196 -10.58 -9.22 -9.43
C THR A 196 -10.39 -10.51 -10.21
N ASN A 197 -11.22 -10.75 -11.21
CA ASN A 197 -11.01 -11.80 -12.22
C ASN A 197 -10.27 -11.29 -13.48
N ALA A 198 -9.99 -9.99 -13.54
CA ALA A 198 -9.24 -9.38 -14.65
C ALA A 198 -7.73 -9.46 -14.41
N ASN A 199 -6.97 -9.61 -15.51
CA ASN A 199 -5.51 -9.66 -15.50
C ASN A 199 -4.84 -8.26 -15.51
N PHE A 200 -5.64 -7.19 -15.37
CA PHE A 200 -5.20 -5.80 -15.32
C PHE A 200 -6.17 -4.98 -14.45
N GLY A 201 -5.84 -3.73 -14.18
CA GLY A 201 -6.72 -2.78 -13.47
C GLY A 201 -6.18 -2.30 -12.12
N ILE A 202 -5.11 -2.91 -11.62
CA ILE A 202 -4.44 -2.48 -10.40
C ILE A 202 -3.47 -1.33 -10.71
N GLY A 203 -3.53 -0.25 -9.96
CA GLY A 203 -2.92 1.03 -10.32
C GLY A 203 -3.72 1.81 -11.37
N LEU A 204 -5.00 1.50 -11.58
CA LEU A 204 -5.87 2.18 -12.54
C LEU A 204 -7.24 2.52 -11.93
N ARG A 205 -7.94 3.46 -12.57
CA ARG A 205 -9.33 3.82 -12.28
C ARG A 205 -10.24 3.00 -13.21
N VAL A 206 -10.78 1.89 -12.72
CA VAL A 206 -11.54 0.90 -13.54
C VAL A 206 -12.74 0.29 -12.80
N SER A 207 -12.97 0.65 -11.54
CA SER A 207 -14.05 0.08 -10.74
C SER A 207 -15.26 1.01 -10.71
N HIS A 208 -16.38 0.52 -10.19
CA HIS A 208 -17.55 1.34 -9.86
C HIS A 208 -17.50 1.81 -8.38
N GLY A 209 -16.32 2.23 -7.92
CA GLY A 209 -16.08 2.86 -6.61
C GLY A 209 -15.47 1.96 -5.54
N CYS A 210 -15.53 0.65 -5.69
CA CYS A 210 -14.87 -0.30 -4.79
C CYS A 210 -13.35 -0.34 -5.00
N VAL A 211 -12.63 -0.87 -4.00
CA VAL A 211 -11.17 -1.04 -4.07
C VAL A 211 -10.85 -2.45 -4.54
N ARG A 212 -10.06 -2.58 -5.60
CA ARG A 212 -9.66 -3.86 -6.21
C ARG A 212 -8.20 -4.17 -5.88
N LEU A 213 -7.89 -5.44 -5.66
CA LEU A 213 -6.53 -5.96 -5.47
C LEU A 213 -6.32 -7.19 -6.36
N ARG A 214 -5.05 -7.55 -6.61
CA ARG A 214 -4.71 -8.84 -7.24
C ARG A 214 -5.11 -10.00 -6.32
N ALA A 215 -5.19 -11.21 -6.89
CA ALA A 215 -5.74 -12.38 -6.21
C ALA A 215 -5.00 -12.72 -4.90
N ASP A 216 -3.67 -12.74 -4.93
CA ASP A 216 -2.85 -13.07 -3.76
C ASP A 216 -2.89 -11.95 -2.70
N ASP A 217 -2.93 -10.70 -3.15
CA ASP A 217 -3.01 -9.53 -2.27
C ASP A 217 -4.34 -9.51 -1.49
N ILE A 218 -5.48 -9.74 -2.16
CA ILE A 218 -6.77 -9.80 -1.46
C ILE A 218 -6.86 -11.04 -0.57
N LYS A 219 -6.28 -12.18 -0.97
CA LYS A 219 -6.22 -13.38 -0.14
C LYS A 219 -5.48 -13.09 1.16
N TYR A 220 -4.32 -12.45 1.06
CA TYR A 220 -3.54 -12.03 2.21
C TYR A 220 -4.35 -11.16 3.16
N LEU A 221 -5.03 -10.12 2.65
CA LEU A 221 -5.89 -9.27 3.48
C LEU A 221 -7.04 -10.05 4.11
N PHE A 222 -7.69 -10.95 3.37
CA PHE A 222 -8.79 -11.76 3.88
C PHE A 222 -8.37 -12.64 5.07
N ASP A 223 -7.19 -13.24 4.99
CA ASP A 223 -6.66 -14.10 6.05
C ASP A 223 -6.26 -13.29 7.28
N HIS A 224 -5.61 -12.14 7.09
CA HIS A 224 -4.90 -11.43 8.16
C HIS A 224 -5.70 -10.27 8.78
N VAL A 225 -6.66 -9.69 8.06
CA VAL A 225 -7.44 -8.54 8.57
C VAL A 225 -8.65 -9.03 9.36
N PRO A 226 -8.75 -8.70 10.67
CA PRO A 226 -9.94 -9.01 11.46
C PRO A 226 -11.13 -8.14 11.09
N VAL A 227 -12.35 -8.66 11.27
CA VAL A 227 -13.57 -7.84 11.30
C VAL A 227 -13.45 -6.81 12.44
N GLY A 228 -13.92 -5.59 12.19
CA GLY A 228 -13.79 -4.44 13.08
C GLY A 228 -12.50 -3.63 12.88
N THR A 229 -11.58 -4.08 12.02
CA THR A 229 -10.36 -3.30 11.69
C THR A 229 -10.73 -1.94 11.10
N ARG A 230 -10.15 -0.87 11.63
CA ARG A 230 -10.32 0.50 11.13
C ARG A 230 -9.90 0.59 9.66
N VAL A 231 -10.65 1.33 8.87
CA VAL A 231 -10.34 1.65 7.47
C VAL A 231 -10.47 3.15 7.27
N GLN A 232 -9.44 3.80 6.75
CA GLN A 232 -9.46 5.23 6.43
C GLN A 232 -9.13 5.44 4.95
N PHE A 233 -9.99 6.16 4.26
CA PHE A 233 -9.77 6.62 2.90
C PHE A 233 -9.23 8.04 2.91
N ILE A 234 -8.13 8.26 2.19
CA ILE A 234 -7.49 9.56 1.94
C ILE A 234 -7.23 9.75 0.45
N ASN A 235 -6.92 10.98 0.05
CA ASN A 235 -6.53 11.34 -1.32
C ASN A 235 -5.40 12.37 -1.26
N GLU A 236 -4.19 11.89 -1.02
CA GLU A 236 -2.99 12.71 -0.80
C GLU A 236 -1.96 12.42 -1.91
N PRO A 237 -1.97 13.20 -3.02
CA PRO A 237 -0.99 13.02 -4.10
C PRO A 237 0.40 13.52 -3.73
N VAL A 238 0.53 14.29 -2.66
CA VAL A 238 1.81 14.82 -2.18
C VAL A 238 1.98 14.47 -0.72
N LYS A 239 3.11 13.85 -0.40
CA LYS A 239 3.51 13.53 0.98
C LYS A 239 4.88 14.15 1.24
N ALA A 240 5.11 14.60 2.45
CA ALA A 240 6.41 15.08 2.90
C ALA A 240 6.67 14.63 4.33
N THR A 241 7.95 14.49 4.67
CA THR A 241 8.40 14.06 6.00
C THR A 241 9.68 14.79 6.41
N ILE A 242 9.88 14.91 7.72
CA ILE A 242 11.12 15.35 8.36
C ILE A 242 11.66 14.12 9.08
N GLU A 243 12.81 13.63 8.62
CA GLU A 243 13.41 12.42 9.16
C GLU A 243 14.24 12.73 10.43
N PRO A 244 14.54 11.72 11.27
CA PRO A 244 15.21 11.94 12.55
C PRO A 244 16.59 12.61 12.47
N ASP A 245 17.26 12.51 11.32
CA ASP A 245 18.55 13.17 11.04
C ASP A 245 18.40 14.63 10.57
N GLY A 246 17.16 15.14 10.49
CA GLY A 246 16.82 16.48 10.01
C GLY A 246 16.68 16.59 8.49
N SER A 247 16.94 15.52 7.73
CA SER A 247 16.70 15.50 6.30
C SER A 247 15.20 15.56 6.01
N ARG A 248 14.83 16.12 4.86
CA ARG A 248 13.43 16.28 4.45
C ARG A 248 13.22 15.62 3.10
N TYR A 249 12.11 14.91 2.98
CA TYR A 249 11.74 14.21 1.76
C TYR A 249 10.37 14.67 1.26
N LEU A 250 10.22 14.67 -0.07
CA LEU A 250 8.98 14.98 -0.78
C LEU A 250 8.69 13.85 -1.77
N GLU A 251 7.46 13.32 -1.75
CA GLU A 251 6.98 12.33 -2.71
C GLU A 251 5.75 12.91 -3.41
N VAL A 252 5.77 12.91 -4.75
CA VAL A 252 4.75 13.54 -5.58
C VAL A 252 4.22 12.55 -6.62
N HIS A 253 2.93 12.28 -6.57
CA HIS A 253 2.15 11.52 -7.55
C HIS A 253 1.29 12.45 -8.41
N ASN A 254 0.74 11.91 -9.50
CA ASN A 254 -0.27 12.61 -10.27
C ASN A 254 -1.60 12.67 -9.50
N PRO A 255 -2.19 13.87 -9.31
CA PRO A 255 -3.52 13.97 -8.72
C PRO A 255 -4.57 13.27 -9.59
N LEU A 256 -5.58 12.70 -8.94
CA LEU A 256 -6.75 12.18 -9.64
C LEU A 256 -7.51 13.33 -10.31
N SER A 257 -7.83 13.18 -11.59
CA SER A 257 -8.75 14.10 -12.28
C SER A 257 -10.13 14.06 -11.64
N VAL A 258 -10.72 15.25 -11.43
CA VAL A 258 -12.03 15.43 -10.78
C VAL A 258 -13.12 15.92 -11.75
N THR A 259 -12.75 16.30 -12.97
CA THR A 259 -13.68 16.65 -14.06
C THR A 259 -13.37 15.87 -15.33
N GLU A 260 -14.36 15.74 -16.23
CA GLU A 260 -14.16 15.11 -17.55
C GLU A 260 -13.13 15.87 -18.40
N GLU A 261 -13.10 17.20 -18.31
CA GLU A 261 -12.11 18.02 -19.00
C GLU A 261 -10.69 17.70 -18.54
N GLN A 262 -10.47 17.55 -17.23
CA GLN A 262 -9.17 17.13 -16.71
C GLN A 262 -8.82 15.69 -17.13
N PHE A 263 -9.80 14.79 -17.16
CA PHE A 263 -9.59 13.39 -17.53
C PHE A 263 -9.23 13.22 -19.02
N ASN A 264 -9.85 14.02 -19.90
CA ASN A 264 -9.63 13.96 -21.34
C ASN A 264 -8.50 14.90 -21.83
N SER A 265 -7.86 15.63 -20.92
CA SER A 265 -6.77 16.55 -21.24
C SER A 265 -5.40 15.88 -21.11
N ASN A 266 -4.45 16.33 -21.92
CA ASN A 266 -3.03 16.00 -21.76
C ASN A 266 -2.32 16.93 -20.75
N GLU A 267 -3.02 17.98 -20.28
CA GLU A 267 -2.48 18.90 -19.29
C GLU A 267 -2.43 18.27 -17.89
N PRO A 268 -1.34 18.42 -17.14
CA PRO A 268 -1.24 17.87 -15.80
C PRO A 268 -2.30 18.49 -14.86
N VAL A 269 -2.97 17.65 -14.06
CA VAL A 269 -3.90 18.13 -13.03
C VAL A 269 -3.13 19.02 -12.03
N PRO A 270 -3.66 20.20 -11.67
CA PRO A 270 -3.02 21.07 -10.68
C PRO A 270 -2.84 20.40 -9.32
N ILE A 271 -1.72 20.68 -8.66
CA ILE A 271 -1.41 20.20 -7.32
C ILE A 271 -1.69 21.32 -6.32
N ASN A 272 -2.52 21.03 -5.32
CA ASN A 272 -2.69 21.88 -4.14
C ASN A 272 -1.91 21.26 -2.99
N LEU A 273 -0.93 22.00 -2.45
CA LEU A 273 -0.10 21.51 -1.36
C LEU A 273 -0.88 21.59 -0.03
N PRO A 274 -1.05 20.48 0.69
CA PRO A 274 -1.69 20.53 1.99
C PRO A 274 -0.79 21.25 3.01
N VAL A 275 -1.40 21.70 4.11
CA VAL A 275 -0.72 22.51 5.14
C VAL A 275 0.44 21.75 5.77
N ASN A 276 0.27 20.46 6.07
CA ASN A 276 1.33 19.62 6.64
C ASN A 276 2.54 19.50 5.70
N VAL A 277 2.33 19.34 4.39
CA VAL A 277 3.41 19.38 3.39
C VAL A 277 4.06 20.76 3.36
N SER A 278 3.28 21.83 3.31
CA SER A 278 3.79 23.19 3.28
C SER A 278 4.70 23.50 4.48
N HIS A 279 4.37 23.01 5.68
CA HIS A 279 5.23 23.13 6.86
C HIS A 279 6.60 22.46 6.71
N VAL A 280 6.69 21.36 5.94
CA VAL A 280 7.98 20.72 5.65
C VAL A 280 8.81 21.56 4.67
N LEU A 281 8.15 22.21 3.70
CA LEU A 281 8.80 22.91 2.59
C LEU A 281 9.30 24.34 2.90
N VAL A 282 8.79 24.98 3.96
CA VAL A 282 9.17 26.36 4.32
C VAL A 282 10.50 26.47 5.08
N ASP A 283 11.13 25.35 5.41
CA ASP A 283 12.38 25.35 6.16
C ASP A 283 13.56 25.90 5.31
N PRO A 284 14.45 26.73 5.86
CA PRO A 284 15.57 27.31 5.11
C PRO A 284 16.54 26.29 4.50
N SER A 285 16.59 25.06 5.00
CA SER A 285 17.42 23.98 4.45
C SER A 285 16.85 23.36 3.17
N VAL A 286 15.59 23.66 2.81
CA VAL A 286 14.93 23.10 1.63
C VAL A 286 15.40 23.80 0.36
N TYR A 287 15.88 23.01 -0.59
CA TYR A 287 16.23 23.45 -1.94
C TYR A 287 14.98 23.54 -2.81
N GLN A 288 14.46 24.77 -3.00
CA GLN A 288 13.24 25.01 -3.78
C GLN A 288 13.33 24.50 -5.23
N GLY A 289 14.52 24.54 -5.85
CA GLY A 289 14.70 23.97 -7.18
C GLY A 289 14.42 22.46 -7.25
N THR A 290 14.75 21.71 -6.20
CA THR A 290 14.43 20.27 -6.10
C THR A 290 12.93 20.06 -5.89
N VAL A 291 12.29 20.91 -5.08
CA VAL A 291 10.83 20.89 -4.86
C VAL A 291 10.09 21.14 -6.18
N ASP A 292 10.47 22.18 -6.92
CA ASP A 292 9.87 22.52 -8.22
C ASP A 292 10.02 21.38 -9.23
N GLN A 293 11.19 20.74 -9.26
CA GLN A 293 11.44 19.57 -10.11
C GLN A 293 10.57 18.38 -9.72
N ALA A 294 10.43 18.08 -8.42
CA ALA A 294 9.58 16.99 -7.95
C ALA A 294 8.09 17.23 -8.30
N LEU A 295 7.61 18.47 -8.15
CA LEU A 295 6.22 18.87 -8.48
C LEU A 295 5.94 18.79 -9.98
N GLN A 296 6.93 19.07 -10.82
CA GLN A 296 6.83 18.94 -12.27
C GLN A 296 6.93 17.47 -12.70
N ARG A 297 7.88 16.72 -12.15
CA ARG A 297 8.21 15.36 -12.58
C ARG A 297 7.19 14.33 -12.09
N ARG A 298 6.66 14.48 -10.88
CA ARG A 298 5.62 13.61 -10.29
C ARG A 298 5.99 12.12 -10.39
N SER A 299 7.22 11.81 -9.99
CA SER A 299 7.84 10.50 -10.19
C SER A 299 7.23 9.39 -9.32
N GLY A 300 6.40 9.74 -8.34
CA GLY A 300 5.87 8.81 -7.35
C GLY A 300 6.94 8.24 -6.40
N MET A 301 8.15 8.81 -6.39
CA MET A 301 9.27 8.41 -5.54
C MET A 301 9.65 9.53 -4.57
N PRO A 302 10.05 9.21 -3.34
CA PRO A 302 10.60 10.21 -2.41
C PRO A 302 11.90 10.82 -2.92
N GLU A 303 11.99 12.15 -2.85
CA GLU A 303 13.17 12.93 -3.22
C GLU A 303 13.68 13.69 -1.98
N ASN A 304 14.99 13.64 -1.73
CA ASN A 304 15.60 14.41 -0.63
C ASN A 304 15.69 15.88 -1.05
N ILE A 305 14.90 16.73 -0.42
CA ILE A 305 14.80 18.16 -0.73
C ILE A 305 15.78 19.02 0.10
N THR A 306 16.61 18.39 0.92
CA THR A 306 17.65 19.01 1.76
C THR A 306 19.08 18.66 1.34
N ALA A 307 19.26 17.79 0.35
CA ALA A 307 20.56 17.44 -0.23
C ALA A 307 20.70 18.08 -1.62
N GLN A 308 21.84 18.72 -1.92
CA GLN A 308 22.11 19.18 -3.28
C GLN A 308 22.56 18.01 -4.15
N GLY A 309 21.71 17.61 -5.10
CA GLY A 309 22.14 16.94 -6.32
C GLY A 309 22.45 15.44 -6.27
N ASP A 310 22.02 14.70 -5.25
CA ASP A 310 22.12 13.23 -5.26
C ASP A 310 20.77 12.59 -4.89
N ASN A 311 19.91 12.45 -5.90
CA ASN A 311 18.64 11.73 -5.77
C ASN A 311 18.96 10.23 -5.75
N GLY A 312 18.87 9.64 -4.55
CA GLY A 312 19.25 8.26 -4.21
C GLY A 312 19.24 7.25 -5.36
N GLN A 313 20.41 6.68 -5.65
CA GLN A 313 20.58 5.63 -6.64
C GLN A 313 19.83 4.37 -6.22
N ALA A 314 18.96 3.86 -7.10
CA ALA A 314 18.25 2.60 -6.88
C ALA A 314 19.20 1.39 -6.89
N ALA A 315 18.96 0.42 -6.00
CA ALA A 315 19.75 -0.81 -5.95
C ALA A 315 19.50 -1.66 -7.22
N THR A 316 20.56 -2.15 -7.88
CA THR A 316 20.41 -2.90 -9.14
C THR A 316 20.12 -4.39 -8.88
N VAL A 317 19.02 -4.90 -9.46
CA VAL A 317 18.61 -6.31 -9.39
C VAL A 317 18.37 -6.86 -10.81
N GLN A 318 18.88 -8.06 -11.10
CA GLN A 318 18.65 -8.74 -12.38
C GLN A 318 17.34 -9.54 -12.33
N VAL A 319 16.43 -9.33 -13.28
CA VAL A 319 15.20 -10.12 -13.41
C VAL A 319 15.53 -11.40 -14.17
N GLN A 320 15.18 -12.57 -13.62
CA GLN A 320 15.42 -13.84 -14.30
C GLN A 320 14.37 -14.08 -15.40
N PRO A 321 14.74 -14.70 -16.53
CA PRO A 321 13.79 -15.09 -17.56
C PRO A 321 12.76 -16.08 -17.00
N VAL A 322 11.47 -15.82 -17.24
CA VAL A 322 10.39 -16.76 -16.91
C VAL A 322 10.35 -17.85 -17.98
N ASP A 323 10.38 -19.12 -17.56
CA ASP A 323 10.29 -20.29 -18.45
C ASP A 323 8.94 -20.25 -19.20
N GLU A 324 8.96 -20.37 -20.54
CA GLU A 324 7.80 -20.22 -21.45
C GLU A 324 6.63 -21.23 -21.22
N ARG A 325 6.66 -22.03 -20.15
CA ARG A 325 5.71 -23.12 -19.89
C ARG A 325 4.52 -22.77 -19.00
N THR A 326 4.27 -21.49 -18.71
CA THR A 326 3.13 -21.08 -17.86
C THR A 326 2.06 -20.26 -18.59
N ILE A 327 2.11 -20.18 -19.92
CA ILE A 327 0.94 -19.78 -20.72
C ILE A 327 0.23 -21.07 -21.15
N THR A 328 -0.53 -21.65 -20.23
CA THR A 328 -1.54 -22.65 -20.57
C THR A 328 -2.88 -22.21 -19.99
N GLU A 329 -3.89 -22.40 -20.84
CA GLU A 329 -5.31 -22.14 -20.70
C GLU A 329 -5.85 -22.41 -19.28
N GLY A 330 -6.88 -21.64 -18.92
CA GLY A 330 -7.52 -21.69 -17.60
C GLY A 330 -7.91 -23.11 -17.19
N PRO A 331 -7.92 -23.43 -15.88
CA PRO A 331 -8.20 -24.78 -15.45
C PRO A 331 -9.71 -25.04 -15.53
N ASP A 332 -10.08 -25.85 -16.51
CA ASP A 332 -11.25 -26.70 -16.42
C ASP A 332 -10.95 -27.90 -15.50
N THR A 333 -12.01 -28.41 -14.88
CA THR A 333 -12.19 -29.66 -14.13
C THR A 333 -11.87 -29.74 -12.62
N ASP A 334 -12.98 -29.89 -11.87
CA ASP A 334 -13.24 -30.96 -10.90
C ASP A 334 -12.04 -31.80 -10.44
N GLN A 335 -11.63 -31.67 -9.17
CA GLN A 335 -11.31 -32.81 -8.31
C GLN A 335 -11.60 -32.53 -6.83
N LYS A 336 -12.49 -33.34 -6.26
CA LYS A 336 -12.49 -33.69 -4.83
C LYS A 336 -11.14 -34.33 -4.49
N GLN A 337 -10.46 -33.84 -3.46
CA GLN A 337 -9.78 -34.73 -2.52
C GLN A 337 -9.50 -34.08 -1.16
N GLN A 338 -9.60 -34.96 -0.18
CA GLN A 338 -9.65 -34.75 1.25
C GLN A 338 -8.26 -35.10 1.80
N GLY A 339 -7.67 -34.23 2.61
CA GLY A 339 -6.32 -34.45 3.13
C GLY A 339 -6.00 -33.53 4.31
N THR A 340 -6.16 -34.07 5.51
CA THR A 340 -5.79 -33.49 6.80
C THR A 340 -4.27 -33.30 6.92
N ALA A 341 -3.81 -32.15 7.40
CA ALA A 341 -2.47 -32.00 7.96
C ALA A 341 -2.51 -31.12 9.23
N ALA A 342 -2.07 -31.69 10.34
CA ALA A 342 -1.95 -31.10 11.66
C ALA A 342 -0.66 -30.23 11.77
N PRO A 343 -0.53 -29.36 12.80
CA PRO A 343 0.47 -28.30 12.81
C PRO A 343 1.87 -28.79 13.26
N VAL A 344 2.91 -28.22 12.66
CA VAL A 344 4.31 -28.41 13.07
C VAL A 344 4.68 -27.34 14.11
N THR A 345 5.07 -27.77 15.30
CA THR A 345 5.57 -26.94 16.40
C THR A 345 7.09 -26.76 16.26
N LEU A 346 7.57 -25.51 16.28
CA LEU A 346 9.01 -25.20 16.37
C LEU A 346 9.40 -25.08 17.86
N GLN A 347 10.20 -26.02 18.36
CA GLN A 347 10.90 -25.92 19.64
C GLN A 347 12.22 -25.15 19.45
N THR A 348 12.41 -24.07 20.20
CA THR A 348 13.72 -23.41 20.36
C THR A 348 14.35 -23.86 21.67
N SER A 349 15.51 -24.51 21.58
CA SER A 349 16.38 -24.84 22.70
C SER A 349 17.28 -23.64 23.04
N VAL A 350 17.22 -23.15 24.28
CA VAL A 350 18.16 -22.18 24.86
C VAL A 350 19.22 -22.96 25.66
N PRO A 351 20.53 -22.68 25.53
CA PRO A 351 21.53 -23.25 26.41
C PRO A 351 21.63 -22.44 27.73
N GLU A 352 21.67 -23.16 28.85
CA GLU A 352 21.95 -22.67 30.20
C GLU A 352 23.34 -22.01 30.30
N GLN A 353 23.42 -20.89 31.03
CA GLN A 353 24.64 -20.49 31.73
C GLN A 353 24.31 -20.12 33.19
N SER A 354 25.09 -20.72 34.09
CA SER A 354 25.08 -20.54 35.54
C SER A 354 25.69 -19.21 35.96
N GLY A 355 25.21 -18.62 37.06
CA GLY A 355 25.93 -17.53 37.72
C GLY A 355 25.21 -16.92 38.93
N ALA A 356 25.41 -17.53 40.10
CA ALA A 356 25.45 -16.98 41.47
C ALA A 356 24.52 -15.82 41.92
N ALA A 357 23.73 -16.11 42.96
CA ALA A 357 23.06 -15.16 43.86
C ALA A 357 24.07 -14.47 44.82
N VAL A 358 23.81 -13.25 45.33
CA VAL A 358 23.24 -12.86 46.66
C VAL A 358 23.79 -11.43 46.99
N PRO A 359 23.22 -10.56 47.87
CA PRO A 359 21.85 -10.32 48.35
C PRO A 359 21.37 -8.85 48.21
N VAL A 360 20.10 -8.68 48.58
CA VAL A 360 19.36 -7.47 48.92
C VAL A 360 19.92 -6.80 50.18
N ASP A 361 19.97 -5.46 50.21
CA ASP A 361 19.91 -4.70 51.48
C ASP A 361 18.95 -3.51 51.35
N ASN A 362 18.23 -3.27 52.42
CA ASN A 362 16.95 -2.58 52.50
C ASN A 362 17.04 -1.55 53.62
N THR A 363 17.17 -0.26 53.29
CA THR A 363 17.04 0.82 54.29
C THR A 363 16.46 2.08 53.66
N ALA A 364 15.18 2.32 53.95
CA ALA A 364 14.64 3.66 54.18
C ALA A 364 14.93 4.05 55.66
N PRO A 365 14.88 5.34 56.06
CA PRO A 365 13.57 5.95 56.36
C PRO A 365 13.47 7.48 56.16
N ALA A 366 12.21 7.95 56.19
CA ALA A 366 11.70 9.22 56.76
C ALA A 366 12.21 10.57 56.20
N GLN A 367 11.45 11.66 56.13
CA GLN A 367 10.03 12.03 56.17
C GLN A 367 9.99 13.57 55.96
N SER A 368 8.78 14.11 55.81
CA SER A 368 8.35 15.50 56.03
C SER A 368 8.40 16.44 54.83
N ASP A 369 7.44 17.34 54.62
CA ASP A 369 6.02 17.47 54.99
C ASP A 369 5.53 18.74 54.26
N THR A 370 4.20 18.97 54.27
CA THR A 370 3.47 20.21 53.92
C THR A 370 3.22 20.46 52.42
N GLY A 371 2.00 20.78 51.98
CA GLY A 371 0.73 20.97 52.70
C GLY A 371 -0.44 21.29 51.76
N ALA A 372 -1.60 20.79 52.18
CA ALA A 372 -2.99 21.26 52.06
C ALA A 372 -3.47 22.13 50.87
N ALA A 373 -4.52 21.62 50.22
CA ALA A 373 -5.56 22.27 49.41
C ALA A 373 -6.56 23.09 50.30
N PRO A 374 -7.81 23.51 49.91
CA PRO A 374 -8.57 23.42 48.63
C PRO A 374 -9.44 24.69 48.30
N ILE A 375 -10.54 24.49 47.53
CA ILE A 375 -11.80 25.28 47.29
C ILE A 375 -11.69 26.46 46.28
N ASP A 376 -12.63 26.75 45.35
CA ASP A 376 -14.09 26.50 45.33
C ASP A 376 -14.71 26.62 43.91
N GLN A 377 -15.91 26.04 43.75
CA GLN A 377 -16.83 26.21 42.61
C GLN A 377 -17.66 27.49 42.77
N ALA A 378 -18.10 28.12 41.66
CA ALA A 378 -19.45 28.70 41.51
C ALA A 378 -19.69 29.31 40.12
N THR A 379 -20.80 28.91 39.48
CA THR A 379 -21.62 29.77 38.58
C THR A 379 -22.58 30.59 39.47
N PRO A 380 -23.14 31.76 39.07
CA PRO A 380 -24.34 31.77 38.20
C PRO A 380 -24.61 33.05 37.35
N ALA A 381 -25.67 32.96 36.53
CA ALA A 381 -26.70 33.98 36.21
C ALA A 381 -26.51 35.05 35.09
N ALA A 382 -27.23 34.81 33.98
CA ALA A 382 -28.37 35.57 33.41
C ALA A 382 -28.39 37.12 33.28
N GLY A 383 -28.83 37.56 32.08
CA GLY A 383 -29.47 38.85 31.75
C GLY A 383 -28.66 39.68 30.74
N GLY A 384 -29.18 40.23 29.64
CA GLY A 384 -30.51 40.29 29.05
C GLY A 384 -30.46 41.03 27.69
N ASP A 385 -31.47 40.78 26.87
CA ASP A 385 -32.13 41.61 25.84
C ASP A 385 -31.40 42.80 25.17
N THR A 386 -31.35 42.82 23.83
CA THR A 386 -32.09 43.79 22.98
C THR A 386 -31.68 43.70 21.49
N GLY A 387 -32.68 43.49 20.63
CA GLY A 387 -32.93 44.35 19.45
C GLY A 387 -32.25 44.05 18.11
N GLY A 388 -33.07 43.70 17.10
CA GLY A 388 -33.11 44.50 15.86
C GLY A 388 -32.82 43.82 14.51
N GLN A 389 -33.90 43.62 13.74
CA GLN A 389 -34.05 43.76 12.26
C GLN A 389 -33.26 42.85 11.30
N GLN A 390 -33.97 42.03 10.50
CA GLN A 390 -34.38 42.25 9.08
C GLN A 390 -33.16 42.35 8.13
N VAL A 391 -33.06 41.66 6.98
CA VAL A 391 -33.93 41.66 5.79
C VAL A 391 -33.48 40.50 4.86
N GLN A 392 -34.47 39.85 4.22
CA GLN A 392 -34.48 39.03 2.98
C GLN A 392 -33.63 37.76 2.85
#